data_AF-A0AA42BHP4-F1
#
_entry.id   AF-A0AA42BHP4-F1
#
_cell.length_a   1.000
_cell.length_b   1.000
_cell.length_c   1.000
_cell.angle_alpha   90.00
_cell.angle_beta   90.00
_cell.angle_gamma   90.00
#
_symmetry.space_group_name_H-M   'P 1'
#
loop_
_entity.id
_entity.type
_entity.pdbx_description
1 polymer ?
#
loop_
_entity_poly.entity_id
_entity_poly.type
_entity_poly.pdbx_seq_one_letter_code
_entity_poly.pdbx_strand_id
1 'polypeptide(L)'
;MKKRVTWPLCAAIVCAAAGAAHAQTNVTLYGRVASGIDYQNNVAPTATSPGGSLWRAADNQWGTSMFGFMGKEDLGGGLQAVFRLESGFGAAQGKTNGDALFNRRSYVGLSSPTWGTLTAGKNLFISNDVWFLDPTGQQFIGSATLVRGRNWQGANNIVEYQSPTWGG
;
A
#
# COMPACT_ATOMS: atom_id res chain seq x y z
N MET A 1 -53.95 8.50 44.90
CA MET A 1 -53.42 8.87 43.57
C MET A 1 -52.33 7.86 43.19
N LYS A 2 -52.55 7.01 42.19
CA LYS A 2 -51.61 5.93 41.79
C LYS A 2 -50.74 6.43 40.63
N LYS A 3 -49.44 6.65 40.85
CA LYS A 3 -48.48 6.95 39.76
C LYS A 3 -47.85 5.64 39.30
N ARG A 4 -48.22 5.18 38.10
CA ARG A 4 -47.57 4.05 37.43
C ARG A 4 -46.27 4.54 36.80
N VAL A 5 -45.13 4.05 37.31
CA VAL A 5 -43.80 4.33 36.77
C VAL A 5 -43.54 3.32 35.65
N THR A 6 -43.67 3.76 34.40
CA THR A 6 -43.43 2.95 33.19
C THR A 6 -42.07 3.27 32.57
N TRP A 7 -40.97 3.19 33.33
CA TRP A 7 -39.63 3.60 32.86
C TRP A 7 -38.54 2.50 32.74
N PRO A 8 -38.80 1.17 32.61
CA PRO A 8 -37.71 0.23 32.28
C PRO A 8 -37.60 -0.14 30.78
N LEU A 9 -38.62 0.12 29.94
CA LEU A 9 -38.60 -0.38 28.56
C LEU A 9 -37.66 0.37 27.61
N CYS A 10 -37.49 1.68 27.78
CA CYS A 10 -36.67 2.49 26.86
C CYS A 10 -35.17 2.19 26.99
N ALA A 11 -34.69 1.82 28.19
CA ALA A 11 -33.27 1.51 28.40
C ALA A 11 -32.87 0.16 27.78
N ALA A 12 -33.77 -0.82 27.77
CA ALA A 12 -33.50 -2.14 27.18
C ALA A 12 -33.37 -2.10 25.64
N ILE A 13 -34.12 -1.20 24.98
CA ILE A 13 -34.10 -1.03 23.51
C ILE A 13 -32.79 -0.39 23.04
N VAL A 14 -32.22 0.55 23.81
CA VAL A 14 -30.95 1.21 23.46
C VAL A 14 -29.76 0.26 23.62
N CYS A 15 -29.77 -0.64 24.62
CA CYS A 15 -28.74 -1.66 24.78
C CYS A 15 -28.82 -2.76 23.71
N ALA A 16 -30.01 -3.10 23.20
CA ALA A 16 -30.17 -4.05 22.10
C ALA A 16 -29.66 -3.49 20.75
N ALA A 17 -29.74 -2.17 20.55
CA ALA A 17 -29.19 -1.51 19.36
C ALA A 17 -27.66 -1.41 19.35
N ALA A 18 -27.01 -1.56 20.52
CA ALA A 18 -25.54 -1.56 20.63
C ALA A 18 -24.89 -2.90 20.22
N GLY A 19 -25.69 -3.96 20.01
CA GLY A 19 -25.21 -5.31 19.67
C GLY A 19 -24.86 -5.55 18.20
N ALA A 20 -25.03 -4.56 17.33
CA ALA A 20 -24.79 -4.68 15.90
C ALA A 20 -23.83 -3.59 15.39
N ALA A 21 -22.75 -3.33 16.11
CA ALA A 21 -21.51 -2.94 15.41
C ALA A 21 -21.03 -4.17 14.65
N HIS A 22 -21.68 -4.49 13.52
CA HIS A 22 -21.09 -5.40 12.55
C HIS A 22 -19.83 -4.71 12.05
N ALA A 23 -18.71 -5.01 12.69
CA ALA A 23 -17.41 -4.80 12.09
C ALA A 23 -17.38 -5.67 10.84
N GLN A 24 -17.91 -5.18 9.73
CA GLN A 24 -17.59 -5.73 8.42
C GLN A 24 -16.08 -5.58 8.30
N THR A 25 -15.35 -6.66 8.51
CA THR A 25 -13.89 -6.78 8.45
C THR A 25 -13.40 -6.71 7.00
N ASN A 26 -13.92 -5.74 6.26
CA ASN A 26 -13.63 -5.53 4.85
C ASN A 26 -12.42 -4.59 4.65
N VAL A 27 -11.87 -4.02 5.73
CA VAL A 27 -10.70 -3.14 5.70
C VAL A 27 -9.55 -3.75 6.47
N THR A 28 -8.39 -3.79 5.84
CA THR A 28 -7.12 -4.24 6.42
C THR A 28 -6.13 -3.08 6.44
N LEU A 29 -5.62 -2.76 7.63
CA LEU A 29 -4.39 -1.97 7.79
C LEU A 29 -3.20 -2.91 7.61
N TYR A 30 -2.27 -2.55 6.73
CA TYR A 30 -1.07 -3.32 6.47
C TYR A 30 0.13 -2.40 6.29
N GLY A 31 1.32 -2.96 6.37
CA GLY A 31 2.54 -2.22 6.12
C GLY A 31 3.79 -3.07 6.26
N ARG A 32 4.93 -2.45 5.96
CA ARG A 32 6.27 -2.99 6.22
C ARG A 32 7.22 -1.85 6.50
N VAL A 33 8.26 -2.14 7.26
CA VAL A 33 9.39 -1.25 7.52
C VAL A 33 10.64 -1.92 6.98
N ALA A 34 11.40 -1.19 6.16
CA ALA A 34 12.68 -1.61 5.62
C ALA A 34 13.70 -0.51 5.96
N SER A 35 14.49 -0.77 7.00
CA SER A 35 15.51 0.15 7.51
C SER A 35 16.70 -0.64 8.04
N GLY A 36 17.88 -0.03 8.06
CA GLY A 36 19.12 -0.66 8.47
C GLY A 36 20.29 0.32 8.56
N ILE A 37 21.49 -0.24 8.67
CA ILE A 37 22.75 0.51 8.62
C ILE A 37 23.53 -0.04 7.45
N ASP A 38 23.99 0.85 6.58
CA ASP A 38 24.77 0.49 5.41
C ASP A 38 26.17 1.07 5.48
N TYR A 39 27.13 0.22 5.10
CA TYR A 39 28.48 0.61 4.76
C TYR A 39 28.70 0.42 3.27
N GLN A 40 29.09 1.49 2.59
CA GLN A 40 29.46 1.46 1.18
C GLN A 40 30.90 1.95 1.04
N ASN A 41 31.75 1.14 0.41
CA ASN A 41 33.09 1.57 0.00
C ASN A 41 33.09 1.98 -1.48
N ASN A 42 34.18 2.62 -1.92
CA ASN A 42 34.37 3.05 -3.31
C ASN A 42 33.26 3.98 -3.85
N VAL A 43 32.70 4.84 -2.99
CA VAL A 43 31.76 5.88 -3.42
C VAL A 43 32.49 6.88 -4.30
N ALA A 44 31.94 7.13 -5.49
CA ALA A 44 32.52 8.07 -6.44
C ALA A 44 32.54 9.51 -5.88
N PRO A 45 33.59 10.31 -6.15
CA PRO A 45 33.60 11.72 -5.79
C PRO A 45 32.48 12.50 -6.49
N THR A 46 31.93 13.48 -5.80
CA THR A 46 30.96 14.45 -6.34
C THR A 46 31.51 15.87 -6.19
N ALA A 47 30.82 16.88 -6.73
CA ALA A 47 31.20 18.28 -6.56
C ALA A 47 31.31 18.73 -5.08
N THR A 48 30.68 17.99 -4.16
CA THR A 48 30.61 18.32 -2.73
C THR A 48 31.23 17.24 -1.84
N SER A 49 31.82 16.17 -2.39
CA SER A 49 32.37 15.06 -1.61
C SER A 49 33.57 14.41 -2.32
N PRO A 50 34.70 14.18 -1.63
CA PRO A 50 35.88 13.56 -2.21
C PRO A 50 35.73 12.06 -2.52
N GLY A 51 34.57 11.44 -2.23
CA GLY A 51 34.35 10.00 -2.39
C GLY A 51 34.94 9.18 -1.24
N GLY A 52 35.06 7.86 -1.42
CA GLY A 52 35.65 6.94 -0.44
C GLY A 52 34.64 6.01 0.22
N SER A 53 34.59 5.97 1.56
CA SER A 53 33.64 5.14 2.29
C SER A 53 32.52 5.98 2.92
N LEU A 54 31.34 5.38 3.03
CA LEU A 54 30.13 6.01 3.53
C LEU A 54 29.39 5.06 4.47
N TRP A 55 29.09 5.56 5.66
CA TRP A 55 28.12 4.96 6.57
C TRP A 55 26.82 5.74 6.50
N ARG A 56 25.67 5.05 6.44
CA ARG A 56 24.36 5.70 6.48
C ARG A 56 23.34 4.87 7.24
N ALA A 57 22.39 5.55 7.88
CA ALA A 57 21.10 4.94 8.18
C ALA A 57 20.40 4.71 6.83
N ALA A 58 20.19 3.44 6.49
CA ALA A 58 19.63 3.03 5.23
C ALA A 58 18.12 2.89 5.37
N ASP A 59 17.38 3.51 4.47
CA ASP A 59 15.94 3.38 4.35
C ASP A 59 15.59 2.91 2.95
N ASN A 60 14.56 2.06 2.86
CA ASN A 60 13.90 1.69 1.62
C ASN A 60 14.79 0.98 0.58
N GLN A 61 15.99 0.56 0.97
CA GLN A 61 16.97 -0.03 0.06
C GLN A 61 16.58 -1.43 -0.39
N TRP A 62 15.89 -2.18 0.48
CA TRP A 62 15.43 -3.55 0.23
C TRP A 62 13.90 -3.62 0.24
N GLY A 63 13.30 -2.63 -0.39
CA GLY A 63 11.86 -2.46 -0.51
C GLY A 63 11.41 -1.21 0.21
N THR A 64 10.43 -0.53 -0.36
CA THR A 64 9.89 0.69 0.27
C THR A 64 9.15 0.38 1.57
N SER A 65 9.48 1.09 2.64
CA SER A 65 8.69 1.17 3.86
C SER A 65 7.37 1.88 3.56
N MET A 66 6.27 1.26 3.98
CA MET A 66 4.94 1.73 3.65
C MET A 66 3.93 1.26 4.67
N PHE A 67 2.86 2.02 4.83
CA PHE A 67 1.64 1.59 5.49
C PHE A 67 0.45 1.96 4.62
N GLY A 68 -0.66 1.26 4.79
CA GLY A 68 -1.84 1.53 3.99
C GLY A 68 -3.08 0.79 4.44
N PHE A 69 -4.18 1.21 3.87
CA PHE A 69 -5.49 0.60 4.00
C PHE A 69 -5.84 -0.08 2.70
N MET A 70 -6.33 -1.31 2.76
CA MET A 70 -6.94 -1.98 1.62
C MET A 70 -8.26 -2.58 2.05
N GLY A 71 -9.17 -2.74 1.11
CA GLY A 71 -10.41 -3.42 1.40
C GLY A 71 -11.07 -4.06 0.20
N LYS A 72 -11.99 -4.98 0.51
CA LYS A 72 -12.80 -5.70 -0.46
C LYS A 72 -14.23 -5.80 0.06
N GLU A 73 -15.19 -5.44 -0.78
CA GLU A 73 -16.62 -5.57 -0.50
C GLU A 73 -17.23 -6.48 -1.55
N ASP A 74 -17.91 -7.54 -1.09
CA ASP A 74 -18.63 -8.45 -1.97
C ASP A 74 -19.91 -7.78 -2.50
N LEU A 75 -20.04 -7.69 -3.81
CA LEU A 75 -21.21 -7.14 -4.51
C LEU A 75 -22.15 -8.24 -5.01
N GLY A 76 -21.83 -9.52 -4.76
CA GLY A 76 -22.55 -10.68 -5.23
C GLY A 76 -22.08 -11.18 -6.60
N GLY A 77 -22.44 -12.43 -6.92
CA GLY A 77 -22.12 -13.03 -8.23
C GLY A 77 -20.62 -13.17 -8.54
N GLY A 78 -19.77 -13.14 -7.50
CA GLY A 78 -18.30 -13.17 -7.65
C GLY A 78 -17.67 -11.82 -7.97
N LEU A 79 -18.45 -10.74 -8.04
CA LEU A 79 -17.97 -9.37 -8.22
C LEU A 79 -17.65 -8.73 -6.88
N GLN A 80 -16.54 -8.01 -6.80
CA GLN A 80 -16.10 -7.31 -5.60
C GLN A 80 -15.71 -5.86 -5.91
N ALA A 81 -16.10 -4.92 -5.06
CA ALA A 81 -15.47 -3.60 -5.01
C ALA A 81 -14.16 -3.69 -4.23
N VAL A 82 -13.12 -3.03 -4.70
CA VAL A 82 -11.80 -3.02 -4.06
C VAL A 82 -11.27 -1.59 -3.93
N PHE A 83 -10.52 -1.32 -2.87
CA PHE A 83 -9.77 -0.07 -2.75
C PHE A 83 -8.40 -0.29 -2.12
N ARG A 84 -7.48 0.64 -2.39
CA ARG A 84 -6.20 0.70 -1.70
C ARG A 84 -5.70 2.14 -1.59
N LEU A 85 -5.31 2.51 -0.38
CA LEU A 85 -4.66 3.76 -0.03
C LEU A 85 -3.32 3.42 0.64
N GLU A 86 -2.19 3.81 0.08
CA GLU A 86 -0.85 3.41 0.53
C GLU A 86 0.10 4.62 0.58
N SER A 87 0.69 4.83 1.75
CA SER A 87 1.68 5.86 2.06
C SER A 87 3.05 5.24 2.21
N GLY A 88 4.05 5.79 1.53
CA GLY A 88 5.45 5.44 1.69
C GLY A 88 6.19 6.43 2.60
N PHE A 89 7.13 5.91 3.39
CA PHE A 89 7.94 6.70 4.32
C PHE A 89 9.39 6.20 4.38
N GLY A 90 10.27 6.97 5.02
CA GLY A 90 11.62 6.56 5.43
C GLY A 90 11.66 6.47 6.96
N ALA A 91 12.10 5.32 7.49
CA ALA A 91 12.05 5.05 8.92
C ALA A 91 13.14 5.78 9.71
N ALA A 92 14.31 6.04 9.13
CA ALA A 92 15.41 6.73 9.79
C ALA A 92 15.11 8.20 10.11
N GLN A 93 14.28 8.86 9.30
CA GLN A 93 13.91 10.27 9.48
C GLN A 93 12.43 10.50 9.77
N GLY A 94 11.60 9.45 9.70
CA GLY A 94 10.15 9.54 9.89
C GLY A 94 9.43 10.38 8.84
N LYS A 95 10.03 10.59 7.66
CA LYS A 95 9.48 11.44 6.60
C LYS A 95 8.74 10.61 5.56
N THR A 96 7.69 11.17 4.96
CA THR A 96 7.10 10.61 3.75
C THR A 96 8.15 10.61 2.63
N ASN A 97 8.09 9.61 1.74
CA ASN A 97 8.99 9.52 0.58
C ASN A 97 8.33 10.04 -0.71
N GLY A 98 7.39 10.98 -0.57
CA GLY A 98 6.70 11.68 -1.65
C GLY A 98 5.75 12.73 -1.09
N ASP A 99 5.26 13.61 -1.95
CA ASP A 99 4.59 14.86 -1.52
C ASP A 99 3.14 14.65 -1.05
N ALA A 100 2.45 13.66 -1.62
CA ALA A 100 1.06 13.34 -1.25
C ALA A 100 0.99 12.37 -0.06
N LEU A 101 -0.08 12.44 0.73
CA LEU A 101 -0.33 11.47 1.81
C LEU A 101 -0.29 10.03 1.29
N PHE A 102 -1.09 9.71 0.27
CA PHE A 102 -1.09 8.39 -0.39
C PHE A 102 -0.24 8.42 -1.67
N ASN A 103 1.07 8.61 -1.48
CA ASN A 103 2.02 8.76 -2.57
C ASN A 103 2.31 7.48 -3.37
N ARG A 104 1.98 6.28 -2.87
CA ARG A 104 2.29 5.01 -3.54
C ARG A 104 1.10 4.46 -4.33
N ARG A 105 -0.06 4.31 -3.67
CA ARG A 105 -1.29 3.80 -4.28
C ARG A 105 -2.48 4.55 -3.73
N SER A 106 -3.41 4.92 -4.59
CA SER A 106 -4.67 5.55 -4.22
C SER A 106 -5.69 5.25 -5.32
N TYR A 107 -6.40 4.14 -5.20
CA TYR A 107 -7.36 3.70 -6.22
C TYR A 107 -8.58 3.02 -5.63
N VAL A 108 -9.63 2.98 -6.44
CA VAL A 108 -10.80 2.12 -6.29
C VAL A 108 -10.96 1.26 -7.55
N GLY A 109 -11.73 0.18 -7.46
CA GLY A 109 -11.94 -0.69 -8.62
C GLY A 109 -12.95 -1.79 -8.40
N LEU A 110 -13.12 -2.60 -9.44
CA LEU A 110 -13.94 -3.81 -9.47
C LEU A 110 -13.06 -5.00 -9.79
N SER A 111 -13.24 -6.11 -9.06
CA SER A 111 -12.50 -7.35 -9.22
C SER A 111 -13.47 -8.51 -9.36
N SER A 112 -13.20 -9.41 -10.31
CA SER A 112 -13.90 -10.67 -10.49
C SER A 112 -12.92 -11.77 -10.89
N PRO A 113 -13.08 -13.02 -10.39
CA PRO A 113 -12.33 -14.16 -10.88
C PRO A 113 -12.50 -14.43 -12.38
N THR A 114 -13.64 -14.04 -12.97
CA THR A 114 -13.97 -14.35 -14.37
C THR A 114 -13.53 -13.28 -15.36
N TRP A 115 -13.54 -12.01 -14.96
CA TRP A 115 -13.25 -10.88 -15.86
C TRP A 115 -11.97 -10.14 -15.49
N GLY A 116 -11.37 -10.42 -14.35
CA GLY A 116 -10.15 -9.75 -13.89
C GLY A 116 -10.46 -8.53 -13.02
N THR A 117 -9.52 -7.60 -12.97
CA THR A 117 -9.59 -6.41 -12.11
C THR A 117 -9.47 -5.15 -12.94
N LEU A 118 -10.40 -4.21 -12.77
CA LEU A 118 -10.34 -2.86 -13.33
C LEU A 118 -10.22 -1.86 -12.18
N THR A 119 -9.19 -1.02 -12.20
CA THR A 119 -8.99 0.03 -11.19
C THR A 119 -8.87 1.40 -11.82
N ALA A 120 -9.21 2.44 -11.06
CA ALA A 120 -9.05 3.83 -11.44
C ALA A 120 -8.43 4.64 -10.29
N GLY A 121 -7.47 5.50 -10.63
CA GLY A 121 -6.82 6.41 -9.69
C GLY A 121 -5.30 6.45 -9.88
N LYS A 122 -4.58 6.11 -8.82
CA LYS A 122 -3.11 6.06 -8.78
C LYS A 122 -2.63 4.66 -8.44
N ASN A 123 -1.80 4.08 -9.28
CA ASN A 123 -1.10 2.82 -9.01
C ASN A 123 0.38 2.91 -9.41
N LEU A 124 1.16 1.90 -9.02
CA LEU A 124 2.50 1.68 -9.58
C LEU A 124 2.39 1.25 -11.04
N PHE A 125 3.48 1.38 -11.78
CA PHE A 125 3.55 0.91 -13.16
C PHE A 125 3.23 -0.60 -13.27
N ILE A 126 2.66 -1.02 -14.41
CA ILE A 126 2.34 -2.42 -14.67
C ILE A 126 3.58 -3.30 -14.54
N SER A 127 3.42 -4.50 -13.98
CA SER A 127 4.53 -5.47 -13.90
C SER A 127 5.09 -5.73 -15.31
N ASN A 128 6.41 -5.69 -15.44
CA ASN A 128 7.12 -5.92 -16.70
C ASN A 128 8.04 -7.16 -16.64
N ASP A 129 7.76 -8.06 -15.70
CA ASP A 129 8.46 -9.33 -15.41
C ASP A 129 9.94 -9.23 -15.03
N VAL A 130 10.57 -8.06 -15.16
CA VAL A 130 11.97 -7.85 -14.77
C VAL A 130 12.18 -8.12 -13.27
N TRP A 131 11.13 -8.04 -12.44
CA TRP A 131 11.20 -8.41 -11.02
C TRP A 131 11.60 -9.88 -10.81
N PHE A 132 11.11 -10.80 -11.64
CA PHE A 132 11.37 -12.23 -11.50
C PHE A 132 12.77 -12.63 -12.00
N LEU A 133 13.35 -11.81 -12.87
CA LEU A 133 14.68 -12.05 -13.46
C LEU A 133 15.81 -11.48 -12.60
N ASP A 134 15.50 -10.58 -11.66
CA ASP A 134 16.49 -9.93 -10.81
C ASP A 134 16.60 -10.63 -9.44
N PRO A 135 17.73 -11.27 -9.11
CA PRO A 135 17.91 -11.96 -7.82
C PRO A 135 17.88 -11.01 -6.62
N THR A 136 18.02 -9.71 -6.85
CA THR A 136 17.91 -8.67 -5.82
C THR A 136 16.54 -8.00 -5.79
N GLY A 137 15.57 -8.48 -6.58
CA GLY A 137 14.19 -7.98 -6.60
C GLY A 137 14.09 -6.53 -7.06
N GLN A 138 14.89 -6.14 -8.05
CA GLN A 138 15.02 -4.76 -8.54
C GLN A 138 15.53 -3.76 -7.50
N GLN A 139 15.99 -4.16 -6.31
CA GLN A 139 16.27 -3.24 -5.21
C GLN A 139 17.57 -2.42 -5.40
N PHE A 140 18.09 -1.84 -4.33
CA PHE A 140 19.16 -0.81 -4.38
C PHE A 140 20.40 -1.18 -5.22
N ILE A 141 20.79 -2.46 -5.27
CA ILE A 141 21.91 -2.96 -6.10
C ILE A 141 21.45 -3.79 -7.32
N GLY A 142 20.17 -3.70 -7.66
CA GLY A 142 19.54 -4.48 -8.73
C GLY A 142 19.45 -3.75 -10.07
N SER A 143 18.70 -4.38 -10.97
CA SER A 143 18.41 -3.91 -12.33
C SER A 143 17.75 -2.53 -12.38
N ALA A 144 17.10 -2.07 -11.31
CA ALA A 144 16.56 -0.70 -11.23
C ALA A 144 17.64 0.39 -11.37
N THR A 145 18.89 0.10 -10.99
CA THR A 145 20.00 1.05 -11.11
C THR A 145 20.35 1.34 -12.57
N LEU A 146 20.14 0.39 -13.50
CA LEU A 146 20.40 0.57 -14.94
C LEU A 146 19.43 1.58 -15.58
N VAL A 147 18.23 1.71 -15.01
CA VAL A 147 17.18 2.60 -15.54
C VAL A 147 16.93 3.82 -14.64
N ARG A 148 17.82 4.07 -13.67
CA ARG A 148 17.71 5.17 -12.70
C ARG A 148 16.36 5.19 -11.96
N GLY A 149 15.86 4.01 -11.58
CA GLY A 149 14.60 3.87 -10.82
C GLY A 149 13.32 4.18 -11.57
N ARG A 150 13.36 4.30 -12.91
CA ARG A 150 12.16 4.56 -13.75
C ARG A 150 11.12 3.44 -13.71
N ASN A 151 11.49 2.23 -13.29
CA ASN A 151 10.62 1.06 -13.13
C ASN A 151 9.62 1.17 -11.97
N TRP A 152 9.77 2.14 -11.06
CA TRP A 152 8.89 2.30 -9.89
C TRP A 152 8.05 3.57 -9.90
N GLN A 153 8.03 4.29 -11.03
CA GLN A 153 7.23 5.50 -11.13
C GLN A 153 5.74 5.15 -11.01
N GLY A 154 5.06 5.77 -10.06
CA GLY A 154 3.61 5.70 -9.98
C GLY A 154 2.99 6.54 -11.09
N ALA A 155 1.85 6.09 -11.63
CA ALA A 155 1.07 6.85 -12.58
C ALA A 155 -0.19 7.38 -11.89
N ASN A 156 -0.49 8.66 -12.09
CA ASN A 156 -1.69 9.30 -11.58
C ASN A 156 -2.74 9.38 -12.70
N ASN A 157 -4.02 9.43 -12.32
CA ASN A 157 -5.15 9.56 -13.24
C ASN A 157 -5.21 8.44 -14.29
N ILE A 158 -4.89 7.21 -13.86
CA ILE A 158 -4.89 6.03 -14.72
C ILE A 158 -6.14 5.20 -14.52
N VAL A 159 -6.48 4.46 -15.57
CA VAL A 159 -7.35 3.28 -15.51
C VAL A 159 -6.48 2.08 -15.87
N GLU A 160 -6.49 1.05 -15.03
CA GLU A 160 -5.67 -0.15 -15.19
C GLU A 160 -6.57 -1.38 -15.21
N TYR A 161 -6.36 -2.24 -16.21
CA TYR A 161 -7.03 -3.53 -16.31
C TYR A 161 -6.01 -4.66 -16.21
N GLN A 162 -6.25 -5.60 -15.30
CA GLN A 162 -5.50 -6.84 -15.15
C GLN A 162 -6.44 -8.00 -15.44
N SER A 163 -6.11 -8.81 -16.46
CA SER A 163 -6.91 -9.99 -16.82
C SER A 163 -6.85 -11.07 -15.72
N PRO A 164 -7.80 -12.02 -15.70
CA PRO A 164 -7.62 -13.26 -14.93
C PRO A 164 -6.41 -14.03 -15.44
N THR A 165 -5.91 -14.94 -14.60
CA THR A 165 -4.96 -15.96 -15.03
C THR A 165 -5.69 -17.05 -15.80
N TRP A 166 -5.28 -17.31 -17.04
CA TRP A 166 -5.84 -18.36 -17.89
C TRP A 166 -4.78 -19.41 -18.19
N GLY A 167 -4.88 -20.58 -17.56
CA GLY A 167 -4.02 -21.72 -17.89
C GLY A 167 -2.59 -21.68 -17.33
N GLY A 168 -2.28 -20.75 -16.42
CA GLY A 168 -0.95 -20.61 -15.80
C GLY A 168 -0.20 -19.40 -16.34
#